data_AF-V9IGP5-F1
#
_entry.id   AF-V9IGP5-F1
#
_cell.length_a   1.000
_cell.length_b   1.000
_cell.length_c   1.000
_cell.angle_alpha   90.00
_cell.angle_beta   90.00
_cell.angle_gamma   90.00
#
_symmetry.space_group_name_H-M   'P 1'
#
loop_
_entity.id
_entity.type
_entity.pdbx_description
1 polymer ?
#
loop_
_entity_poly.entity_id
_entity_poly.type
_entity_poly.pdbx_seq_one_letter_code
_entity_poly.pdbx_strand_id
1 'polypeptide(L)'
;MDCPFRLAQEGIQVIIKYIGNSRKIRISKDDLIMLLQNNNPNTPPEIVKLNPETQERLQNLATGSCILMYEEEGTENPLKLQMVGWRGTMSLRAYVPIHDAIHYLRLLGADCSKFGMYFLEIYIKYIFVDLK
;
A
#
# COMPACT_ATOMS: atom_id res chain seq x y z
N MET A 1 -1.41 6.07 23.45
CA MET A 1 -1.69 6.15 22.00
C MET A 1 -0.50 6.87 21.40
N ASP A 2 0.47 6.12 20.86
CA ASP A 2 1.82 6.68 20.55
C ASP A 2 1.87 7.50 19.25
N CYS A 3 0.79 7.48 18.46
CA CYS A 3 0.67 8.29 17.25
C CYS A 3 -0.72 8.94 17.21
N PRO A 4 -0.84 10.24 17.55
CA PRO A 4 -2.12 10.94 17.64
C PRO A 4 -2.61 11.49 16.29
N PHE A 5 -1.87 11.27 15.19
CA PHE A 5 -2.17 11.85 13.89
C PHE A 5 -2.58 10.79 12.87
N ARG A 6 -3.32 11.23 11.85
CA ARG A 6 -3.64 10.43 10.65
C ARG A 6 -2.93 11.05 9.46
N LEU A 7 -2.23 10.21 8.71
CA LEU A 7 -1.67 10.60 7.43
C LEU A 7 -2.70 10.36 6.33
N ALA A 8 -2.77 11.27 5.37
CA ALA A 8 -3.50 11.09 4.11
C ALA A 8 -2.54 10.56 3.05
N GLN A 9 -3.05 9.73 2.13
CA GLN A 9 -2.27 9.28 0.97
C GLN A 9 -1.86 10.46 0.09
N GLU A 10 -2.76 11.42 -0.09
CA GLU A 10 -2.50 12.65 -0.83
C GLU A 10 -1.37 13.48 -0.22
N GLY A 11 -0.44 13.91 -1.06
CA GLY A 11 0.71 14.72 -0.64
C GLY A 11 1.82 13.94 0.08
N ILE A 12 1.71 12.61 0.23
CA ILE A 12 2.73 11.82 0.93
C ILE A 12 4.13 11.98 0.33
N GLN A 13 4.20 12.06 -1.00
CA GLN A 13 5.44 12.23 -1.77
C GLN A 13 6.22 13.48 -1.37
N VAL A 14 5.51 14.53 -0.93
CA VAL A 14 6.13 15.80 -0.51
C VAL A 14 6.63 15.71 0.93
N ILE A 15 5.85 15.08 1.81
CA ILE A 15 6.12 15.07 3.26
C ILE A 15 7.00 13.90 3.72
N ILE A 16 7.16 12.85 2.93
CA ILE A 16 7.85 11.61 3.36
C ILE A 16 9.29 11.84 3.83
N LYS A 17 9.97 12.85 3.27
CA LYS A 17 11.33 13.25 3.69
C LYS A 17 11.39 13.78 5.12
N TYR A 18 10.27 14.30 5.65
CA TYR A 18 10.15 14.78 7.03
C TYR A 18 9.65 13.71 7.99
N ILE A 19 9.14 12.58 7.49
CA ILE A 19 8.70 11.45 8.31
C ILE A 19 9.93 10.64 8.73
N GLY A 20 10.09 10.45 10.04
CA GLY A 20 11.17 9.65 10.61
C GLY A 20 11.12 8.18 10.17
N ASN A 21 12.30 7.55 10.09
CA ASN A 21 12.42 6.14 9.68
C ASN A 21 11.69 5.17 10.61
N SER A 22 11.48 5.55 11.87
CA SER A 22 10.69 4.77 12.84
C SER A 22 9.23 4.56 12.45
N ARG A 23 8.70 5.29 11.45
CA ARG A 23 7.33 5.13 10.92
C ARG A 23 7.30 4.53 9.52
N LYS A 24 8.46 4.18 8.95
CA LYS A 24 8.59 3.63 7.60
C LYS A 24 8.88 2.14 7.71
N ILE A 25 8.12 1.32 7.00
CA ILE A 25 8.30 -0.13 6.99
C ILE A 25 8.43 -0.62 5.55
N ARG A 26 9.47 -1.43 5.31
CA ARG A 26 9.62 -2.14 4.04
C ARG A 26 8.66 -3.32 4.01
N ILE A 27 7.89 -3.46 2.94
CA ILE A 27 6.88 -4.51 2.77
C ILE A 27 7.16 -5.34 1.52
N SER A 28 6.82 -6.62 1.57
CA SER A 28 6.90 -7.52 0.40
C SER A 28 5.80 -7.19 -0.62
N LYS A 29 6.00 -7.65 -1.86
CA LYS A 29 5.02 -7.50 -2.93
C LYS A 29 3.68 -8.16 -2.57
N ASP A 30 3.73 -9.41 -2.08
CA ASP A 30 2.54 -10.20 -1.76
C ASP A 30 1.74 -9.59 -0.61
N ASP A 31 2.43 -9.14 0.43
CA ASP A 31 1.78 -8.43 1.54
C ASP A 31 1.13 -7.13 1.06
N LEU A 32 1.81 -6.35 0.21
CA LEU A 32 1.25 -5.11 -0.32
C LEU A 32 -0.01 -5.37 -1.14
N ILE A 33 -0.01 -6.41 -1.98
CA ILE A 33 -1.19 -6.84 -2.74
C ILE A 33 -2.33 -7.22 -1.79
N MET A 34 -2.05 -8.03 -0.76
CA MET A 34 -3.03 -8.43 0.24
C MET A 34 -3.67 -7.23 0.95
N LEU A 35 -2.86 -6.24 1.32
CA LEU A 35 -3.34 -5.01 1.98
C LEU A 35 -4.22 -4.18 1.05
N LEU A 36 -3.85 -4.06 -0.23
CA LEU A 36 -4.58 -3.26 -1.23
C LEU A 36 -5.88 -3.93 -1.70
N GLN A 37 -5.93 -5.27 -1.76
CA GLN A 37 -7.14 -6.02 -2.11
C GLN A 37 -8.21 -5.99 -1.00
N ASN A 38 -7.81 -5.65 0.23
CA ASN A 38 -8.72 -5.50 1.35
C ASN A 38 -9.42 -4.14 1.34
N ASN A 39 -10.61 -4.13 0.75
CA ASN A 39 -11.49 -2.97 0.68
C ASN A 39 -12.50 -2.88 1.85
N ASN A 40 -12.58 -3.88 2.72
CA ASN A 40 -13.58 -3.91 3.79
C ASN A 40 -13.03 -3.27 5.07
N PRO A 41 -13.58 -2.13 5.52
CA PRO A 41 -13.07 -1.45 6.70
C PRO A 41 -13.28 -2.21 8.01
N ASN A 42 -14.23 -3.13 8.05
CA ASN A 42 -14.60 -3.88 9.26
C ASN A 42 -13.72 -5.11 9.48
N THR A 43 -12.95 -5.53 8.46
CA THR A 43 -12.11 -6.73 8.52
C THR A 43 -10.69 -6.41 8.05
N PRO A 44 -9.93 -5.58 8.78
CA PRO A 44 -8.57 -5.24 8.39
C PRO A 44 -7.67 -6.49 8.39
N PRO A 45 -6.69 -6.60 7.47
CA PRO A 45 -5.75 -7.71 7.43
C PRO A 45 -5.04 -7.90 8.76
N GLU A 46 -5.03 -9.13 9.26
CA GLU A 46 -4.32 -9.48 10.49
C GLU A 46 -2.83 -9.61 10.23
N ILE A 47 -2.01 -9.12 11.16
CA ILE A 47 -0.54 -9.14 11.04
C ILE A 47 -0.02 -10.58 10.87
N VAL A 48 -0.66 -11.56 11.51
CA VAL A 48 -0.27 -12.98 11.44
C VAL A 48 -0.36 -13.59 10.03
N LYS A 49 -1.09 -12.96 9.11
CA LYS A 49 -1.24 -13.40 7.72
C LYS A 49 -0.17 -12.83 6.80
N LEU A 50 0.59 -11.84 7.25
CA LEU A 50 1.68 -11.22 6.49
C LEU A 50 2.93 -12.10 6.53
N ASN A 51 3.86 -11.86 5.62
CA ASN A 51 5.14 -12.56 5.63
C ASN A 51 5.91 -12.35 6.95
N PRO A 52 6.66 -13.36 7.44
CA PRO A 52 7.38 -13.28 8.72
C PRO A 52 8.30 -12.07 8.85
N GLU A 53 8.99 -11.69 7.77
CA GLU A 53 9.85 -10.49 7.75
C GLU A 53 9.05 -9.20 8.02
N THR A 54 7.86 -9.10 7.43
CA THR A 54 6.97 -7.95 7.65
C THR A 54 6.46 -7.96 9.08
N GLN A 55 6.13 -9.14 9.63
CA GLN A 55 5.72 -9.28 11.03
C GLN A 55 6.82 -8.82 12.00
N GLU A 56 8.07 -9.24 11.79
CA GLU A 56 9.21 -8.84 12.60
C GLU A 56 9.43 -7.33 12.57
N ARG A 57 9.39 -6.72 11.37
CA ARG A 57 9.50 -5.25 11.21
C ARG A 57 8.38 -4.50 11.94
N LEU A 58 7.18 -5.09 12.03
CA LEU A 58 6.03 -4.50 12.72
C LEU A 58 6.13 -4.57 14.24
N GLN A 59 6.91 -5.49 14.82
CA GLN A 59 7.07 -5.59 16.28
C GLN A 59 7.66 -4.30 16.87
N ASN A 60 8.60 -3.69 16.14
CA ASN A 60 9.26 -2.45 16.54
C ASN A 60 8.47 -1.18 16.14
N LEU A 61 7.35 -1.32 15.43
CA LEU A 61 6.56 -0.21 14.93
C LEU A 61 5.41 0.11 15.88
N ALA A 62 5.45 1.29 16.53
CA ALA A 62 4.35 1.73 17.38
C ALA A 62 3.01 1.84 16.62
N THR A 63 1.89 1.70 17.32
CA THR A 63 0.55 1.75 16.69
C THR A 63 0.25 3.11 16.03
N GLY A 64 -0.68 3.12 15.08
CA GLY A 64 -1.14 4.31 14.35
C GLY A 64 -0.58 4.43 12.93
N SER A 65 -0.49 5.66 12.42
CA SER A 65 -0.08 5.92 11.03
C SER A 65 1.38 5.56 10.74
N CYS A 66 1.60 4.84 9.65
CA CYS A 66 2.91 4.43 9.15
C CYS A 66 2.99 4.57 7.63
N ILE A 67 4.18 4.41 7.07
CA ILE A 67 4.45 4.42 5.63
C ILE A 67 4.89 3.03 5.21
N LEU A 68 4.15 2.43 4.29
CA LEU A 68 4.49 1.19 3.61
C LEU A 68 5.40 1.54 2.42
N MET A 69 6.60 0.98 2.41
CA MET A 69 7.58 1.16 1.35
C MET A 69 7.80 -0.14 0.62
N TYR A 70 7.52 -0.14 -0.67
CA TYR A 70 7.84 -1.25 -1.56
C TYR A 70 8.89 -0.77 -2.58
N GLU A 71 9.87 -1.62 -2.82
CA GLU A 71 10.91 -1.43 -3.83
C GLU A 71 11.15 -2.78 -4.48
N GLU A 72 10.96 -2.83 -5.79
CA GLU A 72 11.22 -4.01 -6.61
C GLU A 72 12.72 -4.34 -6.61
N GLU A 73 13.04 -5.64 -6.56
CA GLU A 73 14.42 -6.12 -6.53
C GLU A 73 14.83 -6.63 -7.93
N GLY A 74 16.10 -6.42 -8.31
CA GLY A 74 16.69 -7.05 -9.49
C GLY A 74 16.42 -6.37 -10.84
N THR A 75 15.95 -5.13 -10.87
CA THR A 75 15.73 -4.35 -12.09
C THR A 75 16.57 -3.07 -12.10
N GLU A 76 17.03 -2.61 -13.28
CA GLU A 76 17.82 -1.38 -13.42
C GLU A 76 17.01 -0.12 -13.04
N ASN A 77 15.68 -0.16 -13.25
CA ASN A 77 14.74 0.88 -12.86
C ASN A 77 13.66 0.28 -11.95
N PRO A 78 13.94 0.10 -10.65
CA PRO A 78 13.03 -0.58 -9.74
C PRO A 78 11.77 0.25 -9.48
N LEU A 79 10.62 -0.42 -9.51
CA LEU A 79 9.36 0.18 -9.09
C LEU A 79 9.43 0.49 -7.59
N LYS A 80 9.28 1.77 -7.23
CA LYS A 80 9.22 2.24 -5.84
C LYS A 80 7.83 2.77 -5.54
N LEU A 81 7.16 2.16 -4.57
CA LEU A 81 5.85 2.59 -4.11
C LEU A 81 5.90 2.98 -2.64
N GLN A 82 5.22 4.08 -2.32
CA GLN A 82 5.11 4.60 -0.97
C GLN A 82 3.63 4.88 -0.69
N MET A 83 3.13 4.27 0.37
CA MET A 83 1.72 4.35 0.72
C MET A 83 1.55 4.58 2.20
N VAL A 84 0.48 5.27 2.56
CA VAL A 84 0.08 5.40 3.95
C VAL A 84 -0.55 4.10 4.41
N GLY A 85 -0.12 3.64 5.57
CA GLY A 85 -0.70 2.54 6.30
C GLY A 85 -1.17 2.94 7.69
N TRP A 86 -1.94 2.04 8.29
CA TRP A 86 -2.34 2.11 9.68
C TRP A 86 -2.04 0.79 10.37
N ARG A 87 -1.16 0.83 11.36
CA ARG A 87 -0.83 -0.30 12.23
C ARG A 87 -1.75 -0.28 13.44
N GLY A 88 -2.71 -1.20 13.48
CA GLY A 88 -3.47 -1.55 14.67
C GLY A 88 -2.67 -2.47 15.60
N THR A 89 -3.27 -2.88 16.72
CA THR A 89 -2.64 -3.81 17.67
C THR A 89 -2.31 -5.15 17.01
N MET A 90 -3.27 -5.71 16.27
CA MET A 90 -3.17 -7.02 15.61
C MET A 90 -3.37 -6.94 14.09
N SER A 91 -3.52 -5.75 13.54
CA SER A 91 -3.86 -5.55 12.13
C SER A 91 -2.98 -4.51 11.47
N LEU A 92 -2.83 -4.64 10.15
CA LEU A 92 -2.19 -3.65 9.29
C LEU A 92 -3.11 -3.37 8.12
N ARG A 93 -3.29 -2.10 7.77
CA ARG A 93 -4.17 -1.71 6.66
C ARG A 93 -3.51 -0.63 5.80
N ALA A 94 -3.66 -0.72 4.49
CA ALA A 94 -3.34 0.38 3.58
C ALA A 94 -4.46 1.44 3.63
N TYR A 95 -4.09 2.69 3.86
CA TYR A 95 -4.99 3.85 3.87
C TYR A 95 -4.90 4.57 2.54
N VAL A 96 -5.33 3.87 1.50
CA VAL A 96 -5.30 4.33 0.11
C VAL A 96 -6.73 4.33 -0.42
N PRO A 97 -7.17 5.36 -1.17
CA PRO A 97 -8.46 5.35 -1.85
C PRO A 97 -8.61 4.12 -2.76
N ILE A 98 -9.84 3.59 -2.88
CA ILE A 98 -10.09 2.38 -3.69
C ILE A 98 -9.68 2.58 -5.15
N HIS A 99 -9.90 3.78 -5.70
CA HIS A 99 -9.52 4.13 -7.06
C HIS A 99 -8.00 3.98 -7.27
N ASP A 100 -7.20 4.53 -6.35
CA ASP A 100 -5.74 4.43 -6.39
C ASP A 100 -5.24 3.00 -6.13
N ALA A 101 -5.88 2.28 -5.21
CA ALA A 101 -5.53 0.90 -4.90
C ALA A 101 -5.55 0.00 -6.14
N ILE A 102 -6.52 0.19 -7.04
CA ILE A 102 -6.60 -0.56 -8.30
C ILE A 102 -5.41 -0.24 -9.20
N HIS A 103 -5.01 1.03 -9.30
CA HIS A 103 -3.85 1.44 -10.10
C HIS A 103 -2.56 0.79 -9.56
N TYR A 104 -2.39 0.76 -8.23
CA TYR A 104 -1.25 0.09 -7.61
C TYR A 104 -1.28 -1.43 -7.81
N LEU A 105 -2.43 -2.07 -7.68
CA LEU A 105 -2.57 -3.51 -7.93
C LEU A 105 -2.19 -3.86 -9.38
N ARG A 106 -2.56 -3.02 -10.35
CA ARG A 106 -2.15 -3.19 -11.75
C ARG A 106 -0.64 -3.04 -11.95
N LEU A 107 -0.01 -2.03 -11.32
CA LEU A 107 1.45 -1.86 -11.37
C LEU A 107 2.19 -3.06 -10.76
N LEU A 108 1.60 -3.68 -9.73
CA LEU A 108 2.13 -4.88 -9.10
C LEU A 108 1.80 -6.17 -9.89
N GLY A 109 1.03 -6.10 -10.98
CA GLY A 109 0.60 -7.27 -11.76
C GLY A 109 -0.37 -8.19 -11.01
N ALA A 110 -1.12 -7.66 -10.04
CA ALA A 110 -2.06 -8.41 -9.23
C ALA A 110 -3.42 -8.58 -9.92
N ASP A 111 -4.16 -9.62 -9.53
CA ASP A 111 -5.53 -9.80 -10.00
C ASP A 111 -6.45 -8.68 -9.49
N CYS A 112 -7.09 -8.01 -10.43
CA CYS A 112 -8.02 -6.90 -10.21
C CYS A 112 -9.46 -7.27 -10.57
N SER A 113 -9.78 -8.54 -10.85
CA SER A 113 -11.10 -9.00 -11.30
C SER A 113 -12.22 -8.62 -10.33
N LYS A 114 -11.92 -8.58 -9.03
CA LYS A 114 -12.83 -8.10 -7.96
C LYS A 114 -13.31 -6.66 -8.18
N PHE A 115 -12.57 -5.85 -8.93
CA PHE A 115 -12.88 -4.45 -9.25
C PHE A 115 -13.44 -4.27 -10.67
N GLY A 116 -13.60 -5.37 -11.42
CA GLY A 116 -13.74 -5.41 -12.88
C GLY A 116 -15.04 -4.87 -13.49
N MET A 117 -16.03 -4.44 -12.72
CA MET A 117 -17.29 -3.92 -13.28
C MET A 117 -17.39 -2.39 -13.37
N TYR A 118 -16.48 -1.63 -12.75
CA TYR A 118 -16.65 -0.18 -12.61
C TYR A 118 -15.74 0.69 -13.49
N PHE A 119 -14.78 0.13 -14.22
CA PHE A 119 -13.71 0.96 -14.83
C PHE A 119 -13.20 0.54 -16.21
N LEU A 120 -13.75 -0.52 -16.83
CA LEU A 120 -13.22 -1.01 -18.11
C LEU A 120 -13.41 -0.04 -19.28
N GLU A 121 -14.40 0.86 -19.24
CA GLU A 121 -14.69 1.73 -20.39
C GLU A 121 -13.89 3.04 -20.43
N ILE A 122 -13.49 3.62 -19.31
CA ILE A 122 -12.94 5.00 -19.30
C ILE A 122 -11.41 5.04 -19.47
N TYR A 123 -10.66 4.07 -18.93
CA TYR A 123 -9.20 4.20 -18.83
C TYR A 123 -8.39 3.49 -19.93
N ILE A 124 -8.87 2.35 -20.46
CA ILE A 124 -8.15 1.63 -21.53
C ILE A 124 -8.10 2.45 -22.82
N LYS A 125 -9.12 3.29 -23.07
CA LYS A 125 -9.22 4.10 -24.30
C LYS A 125 -8.30 5.33 -24.31
N TYR A 126 -7.89 5.86 -23.16
CA TYR A 126 -7.21 7.16 -23.08
C TYR A 126 -5.74 7.12 -22.64
N ILE A 127 -5.26 6.05 -21.98
CA ILE A 127 -3.86 6.01 -21.50
C ILE A 127 -3.00 4.98 -22.26
N PHE A 128 -3.59 3.91 -22.78
CA PHE A 128 -2.82 2.88 -23.50
C PHE A 128 -2.74 3.09 -25.03
N VAL A 129 -3.43 4.09 -25.57
CA VAL A 129 -3.41 4.39 -27.02
C VAL A 129 -2.19 5.22 -27.44
N ASP A 130 -1.55 5.95 -26.51
CA ASP A 130 -0.41 6.84 -26.82
C ASP A 130 0.97 6.23 -26.55
N LEU A 131 1.06 4.91 -26.38
CA LEU A 131 2.34 4.18 -26.18
C LEU A 131 2.71 3.29 -27.39
N LYS A 132 2.40 3.75 -28.61
CA LYS A 132 2.91 3.16 -29.86
C LYS A 132 3.61 4.19 -30.74
#